data_AF-J1ISS4-F1
#
_entry.id   AF-J1ISS4-F1
#
_cell.length_a   1.000
_cell.length_b   1.000
_cell.length_c   1.000
_cell.angle_alpha   90.00
_cell.angle_beta   90.00
_cell.angle_gamma   90.00
#
_symmetry.space_group_name_H-M   'P 1'
#
loop_
_entity.id
_entity.type
_entity.pdbx_description
1 polymer ?
#
loop_
_entity_poly.entity_id
_entity_poly.type
_entity_poly.pdbx_seq_one_letter_code
_entity_poly.pdbx_strand_id
1 'polypeptide(L)'
;PLSGTYIGRLYLQGELNQDQYDAAQKYLEVKNDYSCAKGLPSAVYDKMPSSSDETAKEKWIKFATEQFSNMQEAIKEAQHLYRQYNLYAAIQHLVIENQTLPHLVSSLRIALNALQKYFYPKNKW
;
A
#
# COMPACT_ATOMS: atom_id res chain seq x y z
N PRO A 1 -11.48 -1.63 -13.88
CA PRO A 1 -10.74 -2.51 -14.82
C PRO A 1 -9.24 -2.51 -14.50
N LEU A 2 -8.55 -3.66 -14.61
CA LEU A 2 -7.11 -3.80 -14.36
C LEU A 2 -6.26 -2.78 -15.16
N SER A 3 -6.65 -2.45 -16.39
CA SER A 3 -5.98 -1.45 -17.23
C SER A 3 -6.18 0.01 -16.81
N GLY A 4 -7.14 0.27 -15.90
CA GLY A 4 -7.48 1.62 -15.42
C GLY A 4 -6.44 2.24 -14.50
N THR A 5 -5.53 1.43 -13.94
CA THR A 5 -4.42 1.91 -13.12
C THR A 5 -3.08 1.59 -13.76
N TYR A 6 -2.07 2.41 -13.48
CA TYR A 6 -0.72 2.22 -13.98
C TYR A 6 -0.11 0.93 -13.43
N ILE A 7 -0.33 0.64 -12.14
CA ILE A 7 0.06 -0.63 -11.51
C ILE A 7 -0.55 -1.84 -12.22
N GLY A 8 -1.84 -1.78 -12.56
CA GLY A 8 -2.48 -2.87 -13.28
C GLY A 8 -1.99 -3.00 -14.73
N ARG A 9 -1.65 -1.90 -15.40
CA ARG A 9 -0.97 -1.95 -16.71
C ARG A 9 0.42 -2.60 -16.60
N LEU A 10 1.22 -2.22 -15.62
CA LEU A 10 2.55 -2.81 -15.39
C LEU A 10 2.44 -4.32 -15.11
N TYR A 11 1.45 -4.74 -14.33
CA TYR A 11 1.17 -6.16 -14.11
C TYR A 11 0.80 -6.90 -15.41
N LEU A 12 -0.13 -6.35 -16.20
CA LEU A 12 -0.53 -6.93 -17.49
C LEU A 12 0.63 -7.01 -18.50
N GLN A 13 1.60 -6.10 -18.40
CA GLN A 13 2.81 -6.08 -19.23
C GLN A 13 3.91 -7.02 -18.73
N GLY A 14 3.74 -7.67 -17.57
CA GLY A 14 4.77 -8.50 -16.94
C GLY A 14 5.89 -7.71 -16.26
N GLU A 15 5.75 -6.39 -16.14
CA GLU A 15 6.69 -5.53 -15.41
C GLU A 15 6.54 -5.69 -13.89
N LEU A 16 5.36 -6.06 -13.41
CA LEU A 16 5.14 -6.49 -12.03
C LEU A 16 4.67 -7.94 -12.01
N ASN A 17 5.14 -8.71 -11.03
CA ASN A 17 4.60 -10.04 -10.77
C ASN A 17 3.34 -9.96 -9.89
N GLN A 18 2.69 -11.10 -9.67
CA GLN A 18 1.49 -11.22 -8.84
C GLN A 18 1.72 -10.67 -7.43
N ASP A 19 2.79 -11.11 -6.76
CA ASP A 19 3.12 -10.70 -5.40
C ASP A 19 3.27 -9.17 -5.24
N GLN A 20 3.92 -8.53 -6.22
CA GLN A 20 4.09 -7.08 -6.25
C GLN A 20 2.78 -6.36 -6.51
N TYR A 21 1.96 -6.88 -7.43
CA TYR A 21 0.64 -6.34 -7.71
C TYR A 21 -0.26 -6.42 -6.46
N ASP A 22 -0.28 -7.57 -5.79
CA ASP A 22 -1.06 -7.80 -4.57
C ASP A 22 -0.59 -6.91 -3.41
N ALA A 23 0.73 -6.73 -3.25
CA ALA A 23 1.27 -5.78 -2.28
C ALA A 23 0.83 -4.33 -2.56
N ALA A 24 0.74 -3.94 -3.84
CA ALA A 24 0.26 -2.61 -4.23
C ALA A 24 -1.24 -2.43 -3.93
N GLN A 25 -2.06 -3.45 -4.21
CA GLN A 25 -3.48 -3.44 -3.84
C GLN A 25 -3.63 -3.36 -2.32
N LYS A 26 -2.85 -4.15 -1.57
CA LYS A 26 -2.92 -4.16 -0.11
C LYS A 26 -2.50 -2.84 0.51
N TYR A 27 -1.50 -2.17 -0.07
CA TYR A 27 -1.11 -0.82 0.33
C TYR A 27 -2.28 0.17 0.22
N LEU A 28 -3.01 0.15 -0.92
CA LEU A 28 -4.16 1.02 -1.13
C LEU A 28 -5.30 0.74 -0.13
N GLU A 29 -5.54 -0.53 0.20
CA GLU A 29 -6.51 -0.91 1.24
C GLU A 29 -6.13 -0.34 2.61
N VAL A 30 -4.90 -0.59 3.08
CA VAL A 30 -4.43 -0.11 4.40
C VAL A 30 -4.44 1.42 4.47
N LYS A 31 -4.08 2.11 3.38
CA LYS A 31 -4.16 3.58 3.29
C LYS A 31 -5.60 4.08 3.35
N ASN A 32 -6.53 3.40 2.69
CA ASN A 32 -7.94 3.76 2.75
C ASN A 32 -8.52 3.54 4.14
N ASP A 33 -8.24 2.39 4.77
CA ASP A 33 -8.68 2.08 6.13
C ASP A 33 -8.18 3.12 7.13
N TYR A 34 -6.92 3.53 7.01
CA TYR A 34 -6.36 4.63 7.79
C TYR A 34 -7.11 5.95 7.55
N SER A 35 -7.41 6.26 6.30
CA SER A 35 -8.11 7.50 5.93
C SER A 35 -9.53 7.52 6.49
N CYS A 36 -10.24 6.39 6.46
CA CYS A 36 -11.54 6.20 7.12
C CYS A 36 -11.42 6.34 8.64
N ALA A 37 -10.41 5.71 9.26
CA ALA A 37 -10.16 5.80 10.69
C ALA A 37 -9.85 7.23 11.16
N LYS A 38 -9.30 8.08 10.28
CA LYS A 38 -9.02 9.50 10.54
C LYS A 38 -10.13 10.45 10.09
N GLY A 39 -11.23 9.95 9.52
CA GLY A 39 -12.32 10.79 9.04
C GLY A 39 -11.91 11.70 7.87
N LEU A 40 -10.96 11.28 7.03
CA LEU A 40 -10.48 12.11 5.92
C LEU A 40 -11.53 12.18 4.79
N PRO A 41 -11.68 13.35 4.13
CA PRO A 41 -12.72 13.54 3.10
C PRO A 41 -12.47 12.76 1.81
N SER A 42 -11.23 12.30 1.56
CA SER A 42 -10.87 11.49 0.39
C SER A 42 -10.96 9.98 0.61
N ALA A 43 -11.43 9.54 1.78
CA ALA A 43 -11.56 8.12 2.09
C ALA A 43 -12.81 7.52 1.41
N VAL A 44 -12.69 6.26 0.98
CA VAL A 44 -13.81 5.47 0.45
C VAL A 44 -14.44 4.70 1.61
N TYR A 45 -15.60 5.18 2.08
CA TYR A 45 -16.30 4.65 3.25
C TYR A 45 -17.20 3.43 2.96
N ASP A 46 -17.30 2.99 1.69
CA ASP A 46 -18.16 1.87 1.28
C ASP A 46 -17.84 0.54 2.01
N LYS A 47 -16.61 0.39 2.50
CA LYS A 47 -16.15 -0.80 3.25
C LYS A 47 -16.16 -0.61 4.77
N MET A 48 -16.58 0.55 5.28
CA MET A 48 -16.61 0.80 6.72
C MET A 48 -17.67 -0.11 7.37
N PRO A 49 -17.36 -0.83 8.45
CA PRO A 49 -18.38 -1.55 9.19
C PRO A 49 -19.46 -0.57 9.66
N SER A 50 -20.73 -0.89 9.39
CA SER A 50 -21.86 -0.19 10.00
C SER A 50 -21.81 -0.46 11.51
N SER A 51 -21.18 0.45 12.26
CA SER A 51 -20.92 0.22 13.68
C SER A 51 -22.01 0.88 14.53
N SER A 52 -23.05 0.11 14.86
CA SER A 52 -23.87 0.40 16.03
C SER A 52 -23.13 0.07 17.36
N ASP A 53 -21.95 -0.53 17.29
CA ASP A 53 -21.05 -0.84 18.41
C ASP A 53 -19.81 0.07 18.40
N GLU A 54 -19.78 1.05 19.30
CA GLU A 54 -18.69 2.03 19.43
C GLU A 54 -17.36 1.37 19.87
N THR A 55 -17.42 0.29 20.67
CA THR A 55 -16.20 -0.40 21.15
C THR A 55 -15.52 -1.15 20.01
N ALA A 56 -16.29 -1.79 19.14
CA ALA A 56 -15.77 -2.45 17.94
C ALA A 56 -15.12 -1.44 16.98
N LYS A 57 -15.75 -0.28 16.82
CA LYS A 57 -15.24 0.83 15.99
C LYS A 57 -13.92 1.38 16.52
N GLU A 58 -13.80 1.65 17.82
CA GLU A 58 -12.56 2.14 18.43
C GLU A 58 -11.39 1.16 18.23
N LYS A 59 -11.63 -0.14 18.43
CA LYS A 59 -10.63 -1.19 18.18
C LYS A 59 -10.18 -1.21 16.73
N TRP A 60 -11.12 -1.07 15.79
CA TRP A 60 -10.81 -1.02 14.36
C TRP A 60 -10.00 0.23 13.98
N ILE A 61 -10.35 1.41 14.52
CA ILE A 61 -9.60 2.67 14.31
C ILE A 61 -8.14 2.51 14.77
N LYS A 62 -7.95 1.93 15.95
CA LYS A 62 -6.61 1.67 16.51
C LYS A 62 -5.83 0.73 15.59
N PHE A 63 -6.45 -0.38 15.20
CA PHE A 63 -5.84 -1.36 14.29
C PHE A 63 -5.44 -0.75 12.95
N ALA A 64 -6.34 -0.02 12.28
CA ALA A 64 -6.06 0.63 10.99
C ALA A 64 -4.93 1.66 11.09
N THR A 65 -4.89 2.42 12.20
CA THR A 65 -3.81 3.37 12.48
C THR A 65 -2.46 2.66 12.65
N GLU A 66 -2.43 1.58 13.43
CA GLU A 66 -1.22 0.80 13.67
C GLU A 66 -0.71 0.10 12.40
N GLN A 67 -1.61 -0.51 11.62
CA GLN A 67 -1.25 -1.15 10.35
C GLN A 67 -0.62 -0.17 9.37
N PHE A 68 -1.18 1.03 9.23
CA PHE A 68 -0.61 2.05 8.37
C PHE A 68 0.76 2.52 8.87
N SER A 69 0.92 2.72 10.18
CA SER A 69 2.20 3.10 10.78
C SER A 69 3.29 2.05 10.52
N ASN A 70 2.99 0.77 10.77
CA ASN A 70 3.93 -0.33 10.56
C ASN A 70 4.31 -0.49 9.08
N MET A 71 3.34 -0.31 8.17
CA MET A 71 3.58 -0.29 6.74
C MET A 71 4.53 0.85 6.32
N GLN A 72 4.38 2.05 6.90
CA GLN A 72 5.30 3.17 6.66
C GLN A 72 6.71 2.88 7.17
N GLU A 73 6.85 2.27 8.35
CA GLU A 73 8.16 1.86 8.87
C GLU A 73 8.83 0.81 7.97
N ALA A 74 8.10 -0.16 7.42
CA ALA A 74 8.65 -1.12 6.45
C ALA A 74 9.22 -0.45 5.18
N ILE A 75 8.52 0.57 4.65
CA ILE A 75 9.00 1.36 3.51
C ILE A 75 10.24 2.15 3.90
N LYS A 76 10.24 2.75 5.10
CA LYS A 76 11.36 3.52 5.62
C LYS A 76 12.60 2.65 5.78
N GLU A 77 12.50 1.46 6.36
CA GLU A 77 13.61 0.51 6.47
C GLU A 77 14.19 0.16 5.09
N ALA A 78 13.32 -0.14 4.12
CA ALA A 78 13.73 -0.41 2.75
C ALA A 78 14.43 0.80 2.11
N GLN A 79 13.94 2.02 2.33
CA GLN A 79 14.55 3.24 1.80
C GLN A 79 15.95 3.47 2.38
N HIS A 80 16.18 3.14 3.65
CA HIS A 80 17.50 3.24 4.28
C HIS A 80 18.50 2.24 3.69
N LEU A 81 18.04 1.05 3.28
CA LEU A 81 18.84 0.03 2.64
C LEU A 81 19.14 0.37 1.17
N TYR A 82 18.16 0.90 0.45
CA TYR A 82 18.22 1.16 -0.99
C TYR A 82 18.29 2.67 -1.30
N ARG A 83 19.31 3.34 -0.76
CA ARG A 83 19.46 4.82 -0.79
C ARG A 83 19.54 5.44 -2.18
N GLN A 84 19.95 4.66 -3.18
CA GLN A 84 20.04 5.09 -4.57
C GLN A 84 18.67 5.18 -5.28
N TYR A 85 17.61 4.64 -4.66
CA TYR A 85 16.25 4.69 -5.17
C TYR A 85 15.40 5.68 -4.37
N ASN A 86 14.32 6.16 -4.98
CA ASN A 86 13.31 6.96 -4.30
C ASN A 86 12.02 6.16 -4.18
N LEU A 87 11.92 5.36 -3.11
CA LEU A 87 10.78 4.47 -2.87
C LEU A 87 9.52 5.26 -2.54
N TYR A 88 9.64 6.36 -1.79
CA TYR A 88 8.52 7.23 -1.45
C TYR A 88 7.89 7.85 -2.70
N ALA A 89 8.70 8.43 -3.60
CA ALA A 89 8.20 8.99 -4.85
C ALA A 89 7.55 7.93 -5.74
N ALA A 90 8.11 6.72 -5.78
CA ALA A 90 7.53 5.62 -6.54
C ALA A 90 6.13 5.25 -6.04
N ILE A 91 5.94 5.10 -4.72
CA ILE A 91 4.63 4.80 -4.14
C ILE A 91 3.67 5.97 -4.37
N GLN A 92 4.09 7.20 -4.05
CA GLN A 92 3.25 8.39 -4.17
C GLN A 92 2.74 8.57 -5.61
N HIS A 93 3.64 8.63 -6.58
CA HIS A 93 3.25 8.97 -7.94
C HIS A 93 2.60 7.80 -8.67
N LEU A 94 3.13 6.58 -8.54
CA LEU A 94 2.69 5.46 -9.40
C LEU A 94 1.50 4.71 -8.79
N VAL A 95 1.45 4.58 -7.45
CA VAL A 95 0.40 3.82 -6.75
C VAL A 95 -0.75 4.73 -6.36
N ILE A 96 -0.46 5.87 -5.70
CA ILE A 96 -1.52 6.76 -5.17
C ILE A 96 -2.07 7.68 -6.27
N GLU A 97 -1.19 8.37 -6.99
CA GLU A 97 -1.58 9.38 -7.99
C GLU A 97 -1.80 8.79 -9.38
N ASN A 98 -1.52 7.49 -9.56
CA ASN A 98 -1.72 6.78 -10.83
C ASN A 98 -0.93 7.38 -12.02
N GLN A 99 0.17 8.09 -11.74
CA GLN A 99 1.03 8.71 -12.75
C GLN A 99 1.90 7.66 -13.46
N THR A 100 2.11 7.88 -14.76
CA THR A 100 2.95 7.00 -15.58
C THR A 100 4.37 7.57 -15.65
N LEU A 101 5.22 7.16 -14.70
CA LEU A 101 6.63 7.56 -14.62
C LEU A 101 7.54 6.33 -14.74
N PRO A 102 7.92 5.91 -15.96
CA PRO A 102 8.69 4.68 -16.18
C PRO A 102 10.02 4.61 -15.41
N HIS A 103 10.70 5.74 -15.22
CA HIS A 103 11.97 5.82 -14.50
C HIS A 103 11.87 5.46 -13.01
N LEU A 104 10.66 5.46 -12.43
CA LEU A 104 10.43 5.05 -11.03
C LEU A 104 10.02 3.58 -10.87
N VAL A 105 9.86 2.82 -11.96
CA VAL A 105 9.39 1.42 -11.90
C VAL A 105 10.37 0.53 -11.14
N SER A 106 11.69 0.75 -11.27
CA SER A 106 12.69 0.01 -10.49
C SER A 106 12.58 0.29 -8.99
N SER A 107 12.38 1.55 -8.61
CA SER A 107 12.11 1.94 -7.22
C SER A 107 10.81 1.31 -6.71
N LEU A 108 9.77 1.28 -7.54
CA LEU A 108 8.48 0.69 -7.21
C LEU A 108 8.62 -0.81 -6.89
N ARG A 109 9.32 -1.59 -7.74
CA ARG A 109 9.55 -3.02 -7.49
C ARG A 109 10.20 -3.30 -6.14
N ILE A 110 11.18 -2.48 -5.75
CA ILE A 110 11.86 -2.61 -4.45
C ILE A 110 10.89 -2.33 -3.31
N ALA A 111 10.12 -1.25 -3.40
CA ALA A 111 9.12 -0.90 -2.41
C ALA A 111 8.06 -2.00 -2.25
N LEU A 112 7.53 -2.52 -3.36
CA LEU A 112 6.52 -3.58 -3.36
C LEU A 112 7.07 -4.90 -2.83
N ASN A 113 8.34 -5.23 -3.10
CA ASN A 113 8.98 -6.41 -2.51
C ASN A 113 9.14 -6.29 -0.98
N ALA A 114 9.45 -5.09 -0.47
CA ALA A 114 9.52 -4.85 0.97
C ALA A 114 8.14 -4.96 1.62
N LEU A 115 7.13 -4.37 1.00
CA LEU A 115 5.73 -4.44 1.45
C LEU A 115 5.18 -5.87 1.42
N GLN A 116 5.48 -6.64 0.37
CA GLN A 116 5.11 -8.05 0.30
C GLN A 116 5.64 -8.78 1.53
N LYS A 117 6.94 -8.65 1.84
CA LYS A 117 7.57 -9.36 2.95
C LYS A 117 6.96 -8.98 4.29
N TYR A 118 6.56 -7.72 4.43
CA TYR A 118 5.86 -7.22 5.61
C TYR A 118 4.46 -7.83 5.74
N PHE A 119 3.68 -7.90 4.66
CA PHE A 119 2.31 -8.43 4.70
C PHE A 119 2.26 -9.95 4.80
N TYR A 120 3.21 -10.63 4.16
CA TYR A 120 3.26 -12.08 4.04
C TYR A 120 4.65 -12.58 4.47
N PRO A 121 5.01 -12.42 5.76
CA PRO A 121 6.24 -12.98 6.27
C PRO A 121 6.18 -14.49 6.02
N LYS A 122 7.14 -15.02 5.25
CA LYS A 122 7.29 -16.47 5.15
C LYS A 122 7.56 -16.97 6.56
N ASN A 123 6.57 -17.62 7.18
CA ASN A 123 6.75 -18.30 8.45
C ASN A 123 8.01 -19.16 8.32
N LYS A 124 9.02 -18.86 9.15
CA LYS A 124 10.10 -19.82 9.43
C LYS A 124 9.40 -21.02 10.05
N TRP A 125 9.41 -22.13 9.32
CA TRP A 125 9.08 -23.44 9.88
C TRP A 125 10.08 -23.77 10.98
#